data_AF-A0A6N7C3J5-F1
#
_entry.id   AF-A0A6N7C3J5-F1
#
_cell.length_a   1.000
_cell.length_b   1.000
_cell.length_c   1.000
_cell.angle_alpha   90.00
_cell.angle_beta   90.00
_cell.angle_gamma   90.00
#
_symmetry.space_group_name_H-M   'P 1'
#
loop_
_entity.id
_entity.type
_entity.pdbx_description
1 polymer ?
#
loop_
_entity_poly.entity_id
_entity_poly.type
_entity_poly.pdbx_seq_one_letter_code
_entity_poly.pdbx_strand_id
1 'polypeptide(L)'
;MNEFIMFWDCLGINSGQIQVVLNLIVIVLATIAALYAKKQIAIAQQLREDEIRLSRHRLTVSILDLAYSCKKDIFKLRKDFYDFEIEFSKLLQIRGFKLDDLMPEFDYTFREWLKFPTETLSRIEKTNRDLVAKLHTNNGDSDLSLHELETILIKLMDIASSLEHSKQGIIERIEEIRTSYNTI
;
A
#
# COMPACT_ATOMS: atom_id res chain seq x y z
N MET A 1 -18.18 -12.91 -82.01
CA MET A 1 -17.68 -13.77 -80.90
C MET A 1 -17.87 -12.96 -79.62
N ASN A 2 -18.54 -13.49 -78.62
CA ASN A 2 -18.90 -12.73 -77.42
C ASN A 2 -17.63 -12.49 -76.60
N GLU A 3 -17.22 -11.24 -76.41
CA GLU A 3 -15.95 -10.87 -75.73
C GLU A 3 -15.88 -11.47 -74.32
N PHE A 4 -17.04 -11.65 -73.69
CA PHE A 4 -17.19 -12.30 -72.40
C PHE A 4 -16.78 -13.78 -72.42
N ILE A 5 -17.13 -14.52 -73.47
CA ILE A 5 -16.76 -15.94 -73.63
C ILE A 5 -15.26 -16.05 -73.85
N MET A 6 -14.68 -15.16 -74.68
CA MET A 6 -13.24 -15.14 -74.93
C MET A 6 -12.44 -14.82 -73.66
N PHE A 7 -12.95 -13.93 -72.80
CA PHE A 7 -12.35 -13.63 -71.50
C PHE A 7 -12.43 -14.83 -70.53
N TRP A 8 -13.58 -15.49 -70.43
CA TRP A 8 -13.76 -16.67 -69.60
C TRP A 8 -12.92 -17.86 -70.05
N ASP A 9 -12.80 -18.09 -71.35
CA ASP A 9 -11.93 -19.13 -71.90
C ASP A 9 -10.46 -18.82 -71.62
N CYS A 10 -10.04 -17.55 -71.75
CA CYS A 10 -8.69 -17.12 -71.43
C CYS A 10 -8.36 -17.26 -69.92
N LEU A 11 -9.32 -16.98 -69.04
CA LEU A 11 -9.22 -17.26 -67.61
C LEU A 11 -9.19 -18.76 -67.29
N GLY A 12 -10.00 -19.56 -67.99
CA GLY A 12 -10.06 -21.01 -67.84
C GLY A 12 -8.74 -21.69 -68.22
N ILE A 13 -8.17 -21.30 -69.35
CA ILE A 13 -6.87 -21.80 -69.85
C ILE A 13 -5.73 -21.45 -68.90
N ASN A 14 -5.75 -20.27 -68.27
CA ASN A 14 -4.70 -19.81 -67.36
C ASN A 14 -5.03 -20.01 -65.87
N SER A 15 -6.13 -20.71 -65.56
CA SER A 15 -6.68 -20.86 -64.20
C SER A 15 -5.66 -21.40 -63.18
N GLY A 16 -4.85 -22.39 -63.59
CA GLY A 16 -3.77 -22.93 -62.75
C GLY A 16 -2.67 -21.91 -62.43
N GLN A 17 -2.30 -21.06 -63.39
CA GLN A 17 -1.30 -20.01 -63.17
C GLN A 17 -1.84 -18.90 -62.25
N ILE A 18 -3.11 -18.52 -62.43
CA ILE A 18 -3.80 -17.57 -61.57
C ILE A 18 -3.88 -18.09 -60.14
N GLN A 19 -4.20 -19.38 -59.95
CA GLN A 19 -4.23 -20.01 -58.63
C GLN A 19 -2.85 -20.05 -57.96
N VAL A 20 -1.77 -20.29 -58.72
CA VAL A 20 -0.39 -20.23 -58.20
C VAL A 20 -0.02 -18.82 -57.75
N VAL A 21 -0.34 -17.79 -58.54
CA VAL A 21 -0.11 -16.40 -58.16
C VAL A 21 -0.92 -16.01 -56.93
N LEU A 22 -2.19 -16.41 -56.86
CA LEU A 22 -3.06 -16.15 -55.71
C LEU A 22 -2.52 -16.82 -54.43
N ASN A 23 -2.08 -18.08 -54.53
CA ASN A 23 -1.47 -18.80 -53.42
C ASN A 23 -0.17 -18.14 -52.94
N LEU A 24 0.66 -17.63 -53.86
CA LEU A 24 1.87 -16.91 -53.51
C LEU A 24 1.56 -15.60 -52.78
N ILE A 25 0.54 -14.86 -53.22
CA ILE A 25 0.03 -13.66 -52.54
C ILE A 25 -0.46 -14.03 -51.13
N VAL A 26 -1.24 -15.11 -50.99
CA VAL A 26 -1.73 -15.59 -49.69
C VAL A 26 -0.57 -15.96 -48.75
N ILE A 27 0.48 -16.62 -49.25
CA ILE A 27 1.66 -16.97 -48.45
C ILE A 27 2.39 -15.72 -47.97
N VAL A 28 2.58 -14.73 -48.84
CA VAL A 28 3.23 -13.45 -48.50
C VAL A 28 2.40 -12.69 -47.46
N LEU A 29 1.08 -12.60 -47.64
CA LEU A 29 0.19 -11.98 -46.66
C LEU A 29 0.20 -12.72 -45.32
N ALA A 30 0.21 -14.06 -45.33
CA ALA A 30 0.28 -14.87 -44.12
C ALA A 30 1.61 -14.67 -43.37
N THR A 31 2.74 -14.55 -44.08
CA THR A 31 4.04 -14.27 -43.45
C THR A 31 4.09 -12.87 -42.86
N ILE A 32 3.58 -11.85 -43.55
CA ILE A 32 3.47 -10.48 -43.02
C ILE A 32 2.58 -10.46 -41.78
N ALA A 33 1.42 -11.12 -41.81
CA ALA A 33 0.51 -11.22 -40.67
C ALA A 33 1.17 -11.92 -39.47
N ALA A 34 1.91 -13.02 -39.70
CA ALA A 34 2.64 -13.73 -38.66
C ALA A 34 3.75 -12.86 -38.02
N LEU A 35 4.51 -12.12 -38.83
CA LEU A 35 5.52 -11.18 -38.34
C LEU A 35 4.88 -10.05 -37.50
N TYR A 36 3.75 -9.52 -37.97
CA TYR A 36 3.02 -8.48 -37.25
C TYR A 36 2.47 -9.00 -35.92
N ALA A 37 1.87 -10.19 -35.89
CA ALA A 37 1.39 -10.84 -34.67
C ALA A 37 2.54 -11.08 -33.67
N LYS A 38 3.70 -11.55 -34.12
CA LYS A 38 4.90 -11.70 -33.27
C LYS A 38 5.32 -10.38 -32.63
N LYS A 39 5.32 -9.30 -33.42
CA LYS A 39 5.65 -7.95 -32.91
C LYS A 39 4.62 -7.47 -31.90
N GLN A 40 3.33 -7.69 -32.14
CA GLN A 40 2.27 -7.32 -31.19
C GLN A 40 2.39 -8.09 -29.87
N ILE A 41 2.71 -9.38 -29.90
CA ILE A 41 2.91 -10.18 -28.68
C ILE A 41 4.07 -9.63 -27.85
N ALA A 42 5.20 -9.31 -28.49
CA ALA A 42 6.35 -8.73 -27.79
C ALA A 42 6.02 -7.38 -27.13
N ILE A 43 5.29 -6.51 -27.84
CA ILE A 43 4.83 -5.22 -27.29
C ILE A 43 3.88 -5.45 -26.11
N ALA A 44 2.92 -6.37 -26.24
CA ALA A 44 1.96 -6.67 -25.18
C ALA A 44 2.64 -7.24 -23.92
N GLN A 45 3.69 -8.06 -24.08
CA GLN A 45 4.50 -8.55 -22.97
C GLN A 45 5.24 -7.42 -22.25
N GLN A 46 5.88 -6.52 -23.00
CA GLN A 46 6.57 -5.36 -22.43
C GLN A 46 5.61 -4.44 -21.68
N LEU A 47 4.46 -4.12 -22.26
CA LEU A 47 3.44 -3.29 -21.61
C LEU A 47 2.97 -3.90 -20.29
N ARG A 48 2.78 -5.22 -20.25
CA ARG A 48 2.40 -5.94 -19.03
C ARG A 48 3.49 -5.89 -17.95
N GLU A 49 4.75 -6.04 -18.35
CA GLU A 49 5.89 -5.95 -17.42
C GLU A 49 6.02 -4.53 -16.83
N ASP A 50 5.89 -3.51 -17.68
CA ASP A 50 5.91 -2.10 -17.26
C ASP A 50 4.75 -1.77 -16.32
N GLU A 51 3.54 -2.29 -16.59
CA GLU A 51 2.37 -2.10 -15.74
C GLU A 51 2.57 -2.72 -14.35
N ILE A 52 3.13 -3.94 -14.28
CA ILE A 52 3.46 -4.60 -13.01
C ILE A 52 4.50 -3.78 -12.24
N ARG A 53 5.54 -3.30 -12.93
CA ARG A 53 6.60 -2.49 -12.32
C ARG A 53 6.05 -1.17 -11.77
N LEU A 54 5.22 -0.47 -12.54
CA LEU A 54 4.56 0.75 -12.10
C LEU A 54 3.64 0.50 -10.90
N SER A 55 2.90 -0.60 -10.90
CA SER A 55 2.01 -0.97 -9.78
C SER A 55 2.81 -1.22 -8.50
N ARG A 56 3.95 -1.92 -8.60
CA ARG A 56 4.88 -2.09 -7.46
C ARG A 56 5.40 -0.75 -6.95
N HIS A 57 5.90 0.11 -7.84
CA HIS A 57 6.40 1.42 -7.44
C HIS A 57 5.31 2.26 -6.74
N ARG A 58 4.08 2.27 -7.27
CA ARG A 58 2.95 2.96 -6.64
C ARG A 58 2.68 2.42 -5.24
N LEU A 59 2.60 1.10 -5.07
CA LEU A 59 2.39 0.49 -3.75
C LEU A 59 3.52 0.82 -2.77
N THR A 60 4.78 0.71 -3.21
CA THR A 60 5.93 1.06 -2.37
C THR A 60 5.85 2.52 -1.90
N VAL A 61 5.50 3.45 -2.79
CA VAL A 61 5.31 4.86 -2.42
C VAL A 61 4.17 5.01 -1.42
N SER A 62 3.02 4.36 -1.63
CA SER A 62 1.90 4.41 -0.68
C SER A 62 2.26 3.85 0.69
N ILE A 63 3.03 2.75 0.76
CA ILE A 63 3.51 2.16 2.01
C ILE A 63 4.45 3.15 2.73
N LEU A 64 5.39 3.76 2.02
CA LEU A 64 6.33 4.74 2.60
C LEU A 64 5.60 5.99 3.12
N ASP A 65 4.62 6.49 2.36
CA ASP A 65 3.81 7.65 2.77
C ASP A 65 2.98 7.35 4.02
N LEU A 66 2.30 6.20 4.05
CA LEU A 66 1.54 5.76 5.22
C LEU A 66 2.43 5.52 6.44
N ALA A 67 3.58 4.89 6.26
CA ALA A 67 4.56 4.68 7.33
C ALA A 67 5.08 6.01 7.90
N TYR A 68 5.33 6.99 7.02
CA TYR A 68 5.71 8.34 7.44
C TYR A 68 4.58 9.05 8.20
N SER A 69 3.33 8.93 7.74
CA SER A 69 2.16 9.45 8.48
C SER A 69 2.06 8.82 9.87
N CYS A 70 2.16 7.48 9.97
CA CYS A 70 2.15 6.78 11.25
C CYS A 70 3.25 7.28 12.18
N LYS A 71 4.48 7.53 11.67
CA LYS A 71 5.57 8.10 12.46
C LYS A 71 5.24 9.49 12.99
N LYS A 72 4.63 10.35 12.15
CA LYS A 72 4.18 11.68 12.55
C LYS A 72 3.10 11.61 13.63
N ASP A 73 2.16 10.68 13.51
CA ASP A 73 1.08 10.51 14.48
C ASP A 73 1.59 9.95 15.81
N ILE A 74 2.52 8.99 15.79
CA ILE A 74 3.21 8.52 17.01
C ILE A 74 3.91 9.68 17.72
N PHE A 75 4.63 10.53 16.98
CA PHE A 75 5.32 11.67 17.57
C PHE A 75 4.34 12.65 18.24
N LYS A 76 3.24 13.00 17.55
CA LYS A 76 2.19 13.85 18.11
C LYS A 76 1.56 13.22 19.34
N LEU A 77 1.18 11.94 19.27
CA LEU A 77 0.52 11.27 20.38
C LEU A 77 1.41 11.17 21.61
N ARG A 78 2.72 10.97 21.42
CA ARG A 78 3.70 10.99 22.51
C ARG A 78 3.75 12.35 23.19
N LYS A 79 3.67 13.45 22.43
CA LYS A 79 3.60 14.80 22.97
C LYS A 79 2.28 15.03 23.72
N ASP A 80 1.16 14.71 23.10
CA ASP A 80 -0.17 14.89 23.70
C ASP A 80 -0.30 14.09 25.01
N PHE A 81 0.29 12.88 25.04
CA PHE A 81 0.34 12.05 26.25
C PHE A 81 1.23 12.63 27.35
N TYR A 82 2.37 13.23 26.98
CA TYR A 82 3.24 13.92 27.94
C TYR A 82 2.53 15.12 28.58
N ASP A 83 1.81 15.91 27.77
CA ASP A 83 1.02 17.02 28.25
C ASP A 83 -0.13 16.52 29.18
N PHE A 84 -0.75 15.39 28.83
CA PHE A 84 -1.73 14.71 29.68
C PHE A 84 -1.15 14.25 31.02
N GLU A 85 0.03 13.63 31.03
CA GLU A 85 0.69 13.17 32.27
C GLU A 85 0.95 14.32 33.24
N ILE A 86 1.34 15.50 32.73
CA ILE A 86 1.52 16.71 33.54
C ILE A 86 0.20 17.15 34.17
N GLU A 87 -0.87 17.25 33.39
CA GLU A 87 -2.18 17.69 33.90
C GLU A 87 -2.79 16.66 34.87
N PHE A 88 -2.65 15.38 34.58
CA PHE A 88 -3.09 14.30 35.46
C PHE A 88 -2.34 14.30 36.79
N SER A 89 -1.02 14.52 36.77
CA SER A 89 -0.22 14.68 37.98
C SER A 89 -0.72 15.84 38.85
N LYS A 90 -1.06 16.98 38.26
CA LYS A 90 -1.63 18.12 39.01
C LYS A 90 -2.97 17.76 39.63
N LEU A 91 -3.84 17.05 38.90
CA LEU A 91 -5.15 16.66 39.40
C LEU A 91 -5.03 15.69 40.59
N LEU A 92 -4.10 14.72 40.49
CA LEU A 92 -3.82 13.81 41.60
C LEU A 92 -3.38 14.57 42.86
N GLN A 93 -2.47 15.54 42.71
CA GLN A 93 -2.00 16.35 43.83
C GLN A 93 -3.13 17.13 44.51
N ILE A 94 -4.06 17.71 43.73
CA ILE A 94 -5.24 18.42 44.26
C ILE A 94 -6.13 17.46 45.05
N ARG A 95 -6.23 16.20 44.63
CA ARG A 95 -6.98 15.15 45.32
C ARG A 95 -6.20 14.48 46.46
N GLY A 96 -4.98 14.95 46.76
CA GLY A 96 -4.14 14.44 47.85
C GLY A 96 -3.37 13.15 47.51
N PHE A 97 -3.34 12.74 46.25
CA PHE A 97 -2.60 11.55 45.77
C PHE A 97 -1.28 11.95 45.10
N LYS A 98 -0.36 10.99 45.01
CA LYS A 98 0.90 11.05 44.26
C LYS A 98 0.92 9.98 43.17
N LEU A 99 1.77 10.18 42.15
CA LEU A 99 1.95 9.22 41.06
C LEU A 99 2.45 7.84 41.52
N ASP A 100 3.17 7.80 42.64
CA ASP A 100 3.72 6.56 43.21
C ASP A 100 2.73 5.87 44.16
N ASP A 101 1.55 6.46 44.39
CA ASP A 101 0.49 5.80 45.16
C ASP A 101 -0.18 4.71 44.31
N LEU A 102 -0.67 3.67 44.99
CA LEU A 102 -1.47 2.62 44.36
C LEU A 102 -2.78 3.22 43.83
N MET A 103 -3.13 2.82 42.63
CA MET A 103 -4.43 3.17 42.08
C MET A 103 -5.53 2.43 42.87
N PRO A 104 -6.63 3.08 43.26
CA PRO A 104 -7.69 2.43 44.01
C PRO A 104 -8.20 1.19 43.27
N GLU A 105 -8.30 0.06 43.98
CA GLU A 105 -8.78 -1.23 43.45
C GLU A 105 -7.84 -1.95 42.46
N PHE A 106 -6.60 -1.47 42.28
CA PHE A 106 -5.60 -2.10 41.41
C PHE A 106 -4.26 -2.34 42.12
N ASP A 107 -3.55 -3.38 41.68
CA ASP A 107 -2.24 -3.78 42.22
C ASP A 107 -1.05 -3.00 41.60
N TYR A 108 -1.32 -1.88 40.93
CA TYR A 108 -0.30 -1.05 40.27
C TYR A 108 -0.46 0.43 40.62
N THR A 109 0.63 1.17 40.49
CA THR A 109 0.69 2.62 40.75
C THR A 109 0.14 3.44 39.57
N PHE A 110 -0.25 4.68 39.82
CA PHE A 110 -0.63 5.62 38.75
C PHE A 110 0.50 5.81 37.72
N ARG A 111 1.76 5.82 38.17
CA ARG A 111 2.93 5.87 37.29
C ARG A 111 3.04 4.66 36.38
N GLU A 112 2.85 3.45 36.91
CA GLU A 112 2.88 2.23 36.11
C GLU A 112 1.76 2.22 35.07
N TRP A 113 0.57 2.67 35.47
CA TRP A 113 -0.55 2.84 34.55
C TRP A 113 -0.21 3.78 33.37
N LEU A 114 0.44 4.91 33.65
CA LEU A 114 0.87 5.88 32.63
C LEU A 114 1.98 5.37 31.71
N LYS A 115 2.74 4.34 32.11
CA LYS A 115 3.77 3.75 31.23
C LYS A 115 3.17 2.90 30.11
N PHE A 116 2.03 2.24 30.31
CA PHE A 116 1.46 1.34 29.30
C PHE A 116 1.26 1.99 27.92
N PRO A 117 0.69 3.21 27.80
CA PRO A 117 0.52 3.86 26.50
C PRO A 117 1.85 4.19 25.81
N THR A 118 2.86 4.63 26.56
CA THR A 118 4.18 4.98 26.00
C THR A 118 4.97 3.77 25.55
N GLU A 119 4.88 2.65 26.28
CA GLU A 119 5.44 1.36 25.87
C GLU A 119 4.75 0.83 24.62
N THR A 120 3.42 0.92 24.56
CA THR A 120 2.62 0.52 23.40
C THR A 120 3.03 1.31 22.16
N LEU A 121 3.14 2.64 22.27
CA LEU A 121 3.61 3.50 21.18
C LEU A 121 5.02 3.12 20.71
N SER A 122 5.92 2.77 21.63
CA SER A 122 7.28 2.37 21.29
C SER A 122 7.31 1.03 20.54
N ARG A 123 6.42 0.08 20.87
CA ARG A 123 6.25 -1.17 20.12
C ARG A 123 5.70 -0.93 18.72
N ILE A 124 4.70 -0.05 18.59
CA ILE A 124 4.13 0.33 17.30
C ILE A 124 5.19 1.01 16.42
N GLU A 125 5.97 1.94 16.98
CA GLU A 125 7.06 2.61 16.27
C GLU A 125 8.11 1.63 15.75
N LYS A 126 8.50 0.67 16.59
CA LYS A 126 9.41 -0.41 16.19
C LYS A 126 8.82 -1.24 15.05
N THR A 127 7.55 -1.64 15.17
CA THR A 127 6.87 -2.42 14.13
C THR A 127 6.80 -1.66 12.80
N ASN A 128 6.44 -0.37 12.82
CA ASN A 128 6.44 0.49 11.65
C ASN A 128 7.84 0.57 11.00
N ARG A 129 8.88 0.77 11.82
CA ARG A 129 10.27 0.80 11.36
C ARG A 129 10.72 -0.52 10.74
N ASP A 130 10.37 -1.65 11.36
CA ASP A 130 10.70 -2.99 10.87
C ASP A 130 9.99 -3.29 9.54
N LEU A 131 8.74 -2.82 9.37
CA LEU A 131 8.00 -2.93 8.11
C LEU A 131 8.64 -2.10 7.00
N VAL A 132 9.07 -0.87 7.29
CA VAL A 132 9.81 -0.04 6.32
C VAL A 132 11.17 -0.63 5.99
N ALA A 133 11.89 -1.18 6.98
CA ALA A 133 13.20 -1.80 6.76
C ALA A 133 13.12 -2.96 5.76
N LYS A 134 12.02 -3.74 5.77
CA LYS A 134 11.78 -4.80 4.79
C LYS A 134 11.74 -4.31 3.34
N LEU A 135 11.33 -3.07 3.10
CA LEU A 135 11.36 -2.46 1.77
C LEU A 135 12.80 -2.17 1.28
N HIS A 136 13.74 -2.00 2.21
CA HIS A 136 15.11 -1.58 1.93
C HIS A 136 16.15 -2.71 2.00
N THR A 137 15.84 -3.85 2.63
CA THR A 137 16.78 -4.98 2.75
C THR A 137 16.97 -5.80 1.47
N ASN A 138 16.11 -5.65 0.46
CA ASN A 138 16.22 -6.37 -0.81
C ASN A 138 17.06 -5.63 -1.86
N ASN A 139 18.27 -5.20 -1.49
CA ASN A 139 19.24 -4.57 -2.40
C ASN A 139 19.98 -5.56 -3.33
N GLY A 140 19.45 -6.76 -3.53
CA GLY A 140 20.01 -7.78 -4.42
C GLY A 140 18.97 -8.83 -4.79
N ASP A 141 18.53 -8.78 -6.05
CA ASP A 141 17.87 -9.85 -6.82
C ASP A 141 16.45 -10.31 -6.50
N SER A 142 15.74 -9.77 -5.50
CA SER A 142 14.30 -10.02 -5.40
C SER A 142 13.53 -8.79 -4.93
N ASP A 143 13.01 -8.00 -5.87
CA ASP A 143 11.93 -7.06 -5.58
C ASP A 143 10.80 -7.80 -4.83
N LEU A 144 10.32 -7.21 -3.74
CA LEU A 144 9.14 -7.73 -3.02
C LEU A 144 8.00 -7.96 -4.00
N SER A 145 7.35 -9.10 -3.87
CA SER A 145 6.15 -9.40 -4.65
C SER A 145 5.03 -8.41 -4.33
N LEU A 146 4.11 -8.20 -5.29
CA LEU A 146 2.94 -7.35 -5.06
C LEU A 146 2.16 -7.78 -3.82
N HIS A 147 2.05 -9.09 -3.59
CA HIS A 147 1.35 -9.65 -2.44
C HIS A 147 2.03 -9.32 -1.10
N GLU A 148 3.37 -9.34 -1.06
CA GLU A 148 4.10 -8.94 0.14
C GLU A 148 3.93 -7.44 0.42
N LEU A 149 3.95 -6.60 -0.63
CA LEU A 149 3.67 -5.16 -0.51
C LEU A 149 2.26 -4.91 0.01
N GLU A 150 1.24 -5.59 -0.53
CA GLU A 150 -0.14 -5.53 -0.04
C GLU A 150 -0.24 -5.94 1.44
N THR A 151 0.44 -7.02 1.83
CA THR A 151 0.46 -7.49 3.21
C THR A 151 1.09 -6.47 4.15
N ILE A 152 2.17 -5.80 3.72
CA ILE A 152 2.79 -4.72 4.50
C ILE A 152 1.82 -3.53 4.60
N LEU A 153 1.16 -3.16 3.51
CA LEU A 153 0.19 -2.05 3.49
C LEU A 153 -0.96 -2.30 4.47
N ILE A 154 -1.55 -3.50 4.47
CA ILE A 154 -2.64 -3.87 5.38
C ILE A 154 -2.19 -3.72 6.84
N LYS A 155 -1.01 -4.23 7.19
CA LYS A 155 -0.47 -4.10 8.55
C LYS A 155 -0.23 -2.65 8.97
N LEU A 156 0.20 -1.79 8.04
CA LEU A 156 0.34 -0.36 8.31
C LEU A 156 -1.02 0.33 8.46
N MET A 157 -2.04 -0.09 7.72
CA MET A 157 -3.40 0.42 7.90
C MET A 157 -3.93 0.06 9.29
N ASP A 158 -3.73 -1.16 9.76
CA ASP A 158 -4.11 -1.58 11.12
C ASP A 158 -3.41 -0.72 12.19
N ILE A 159 -2.12 -0.44 12.00
CA ILE A 159 -1.35 0.46 12.86
C ILE A 159 -1.94 1.87 12.84
N ALA A 160 -2.21 2.41 11.65
CA ALA A 160 -2.78 3.75 11.50
C ALA A 160 -4.13 3.86 12.22
N SER A 161 -5.03 2.89 12.02
CA SER A 161 -6.32 2.83 12.71
C SER A 161 -6.15 2.74 14.22
N SER A 162 -5.22 1.92 14.72
CA SER A 162 -4.93 1.82 16.16
C SER A 162 -4.41 3.14 16.74
N LEU A 163 -3.59 3.88 16.00
CA LEU A 163 -3.09 5.19 16.41
C LEU A 163 -4.21 6.22 16.47
N GLU A 164 -5.12 6.21 15.50
CA GLU A 164 -6.28 7.10 15.47
C GLU A 164 -7.22 6.84 16.66
N HIS A 165 -7.51 5.58 16.97
CA HIS A 165 -8.31 5.22 18.14
C HIS A 165 -7.63 5.64 19.44
N SER A 166 -6.31 5.45 19.54
CA SER A 166 -5.53 5.86 20.73
C SER A 166 -5.53 7.37 20.90
N LYS A 167 -5.45 8.11 19.79
CA LYS A 167 -5.55 9.57 19.77
C LYS A 167 -6.90 10.05 20.28
N GLN A 168 -7.98 9.48 19.78
CA GLN A 168 -9.32 9.82 20.21
C GLN A 168 -9.50 9.54 21.71
N GLY A 169 -9.06 8.38 22.19
CA GLY A 169 -9.15 8.04 23.62
C GLY A 169 -8.33 8.95 24.54
N ILE A 170 -7.18 9.47 24.08
CA ILE A 170 -6.40 10.46 24.83
C ILE A 170 -7.13 11.81 24.87
N ILE A 171 -7.70 12.26 23.75
CA ILE A 171 -8.48 13.50 23.69
C ILE A 171 -9.66 13.46 24.67
N GLU A 172 -10.42 12.36 24.65
CA GLU A 172 -11.57 12.16 25.55
C GLU A 172 -11.15 12.20 27.02
N ARG A 173 -10.06 11.52 27.39
CA ARG A 173 -9.54 11.53 28.77
C ARG A 173 -9.03 12.91 29.20
N ILE A 174 -8.41 13.68 28.31
CA ILE A 174 -8.02 15.06 28.59
C ILE A 174 -9.26 15.91 28.88
N GLU A 175 -10.33 15.71 28.12
CA GLU A 175 -11.59 16.44 28.28
C GLU A 175 -12.32 16.06 29.58
N GLU A 176 -12.30 14.78 29.97
CA GLU A 176 -12.77 14.29 31.27
C GLU A 176 -12.01 14.92 32.45
N ILE A 177 -10.69 15.06 32.33
CA ILE A 177 -9.88 15.75 33.34
C ILE A 177 -10.27 17.23 33.43
N ARG A 178 -10.39 17.93 32.30
CA ARG A 178 -10.76 19.34 32.26
C ARG A 178 -12.14 19.61 32.85
N THR A 179 -13.11 18.75 32.55
CA THR A 179 -14.45 18.85 33.13
C THR A 179 -14.43 18.59 34.63
N SER A 180 -13.66 17.59 35.08
CA SER A 180 -13.46 17.29 36.51
C SER A 180 -12.86 18.48 37.28
N TYR A 181 -11.98 19.26 36.66
CA TYR A 181 -11.42 20.49 37.23
C TYR A 181 -12.45 21.60 37.45
N ASN A 182 -13.44 21.72 36.56
CA ASN A 182 -14.47 22.78 36.65
C ASN A 182 -15.58 22.45 37.65
N THR A 183 -15.64 21.21 38.14
CA THR A 183 -16.61 20.73 39.14
C THR A 183 -16.06 20.68 40.56
N ILE A 184 -14.77 21.00 40.77
CA ILE A 184 -14.12 21.14 42.09
C ILE A 184 -14.01 22.63 42.42
#